data_AF-A0A835VT60-F1
#
_entry.id   AF-A0A835VT60-F1
#
_cell.length_a   1.000
_cell.length_b   1.000
_cell.length_c   1.000
_cell.angle_alpha   90.00
_cell.angle_beta   90.00
_cell.angle_gamma   90.00
#
_symmetry.space_group_name_H-M   'P 1'
#
loop_
_entity.id
_entity.type
_entity.pdbx_description
1 polymer ?
#
loop_
_entity_poly.entity_id
_entity_poly.type
_entity_poly.pdbx_seq_one_letter_code
_entity_poly.pdbx_strand_id
1 'polypeptide(L)'
;MGGGGSGSGQEHLPVVDLDLVEHAESEYRAIFQTGSAEEVEAARFRLIWALVHSAQHRHQARGQELCRTALAALKPPGDREYRYLAAVAAYKMGHYIEARRELAKLLQEQPGFRQAEFLRGLTEDAIVREGLLGVGVVGLGAAVAGVALALLLGGGGRK
;
A
#
# COMPACT_ATOMS: atom_id res chain seq x y z
N MET A 1 -27.00 -10.16 25.78
CA MET A 1 -27.00 -8.77 26.26
C MET A 1 -25.52 -8.42 26.39
N GLY A 2 -24.90 -7.50 25.68
CA GLY A 2 -25.32 -6.30 25.00
C GLY A 2 -24.02 -5.50 24.88
N GLY A 3 -23.74 -4.90 23.74
CA GLY A 3 -22.49 -4.16 23.53
C GLY A 3 -22.15 -4.03 22.07
N GLY A 4 -23.06 -3.41 21.32
CA GLY A 4 -22.71 -2.87 20.02
C GLY A 4 -21.62 -1.83 20.19
N GLY A 5 -20.47 -2.08 19.57
CA GLY A 5 -19.42 -1.10 19.34
C GLY A 5 -19.15 -1.06 17.85
N SER A 6 -20.00 -0.38 17.09
CA SER A 6 -19.64 0.11 15.77
C SER A 6 -18.61 1.22 15.96
N GLY A 7 -17.37 0.83 16.22
CA GLY A 7 -16.23 1.72 16.06
C GLY A 7 -16.01 1.88 14.57
N SER A 8 -16.05 3.12 14.07
CA SER A 8 -15.29 3.51 12.90
C SER A 8 -13.81 3.27 13.20
N GLY A 9 -13.39 2.01 13.12
CA GLY A 9 -12.03 1.57 13.37
C GLY A 9 -11.17 2.25 12.33
N GLN A 10 -10.29 3.14 12.77
CA GLN A 10 -9.27 3.72 11.92
C GLN A 10 -8.40 2.53 11.46
N GLU A 11 -8.68 2.03 10.26
CA GLU A 11 -7.87 1.01 9.61
C GLU A 11 -6.46 1.60 9.54
N HIS A 12 -5.47 0.85 10.03
CA HIS A 12 -4.08 1.26 10.04
C HIS A 12 -3.25 0.08 9.58
N LEU A 13 -2.14 0.37 8.91
CA LEU A 13 -1.23 -0.68 8.49
C LEU A 13 -0.54 -1.27 9.73
N PRO A 14 -0.60 -2.59 9.96
CA PRO A 14 -0.03 -3.17 11.17
C PRO A 14 1.50 -3.02 11.18
N VAL A 15 2.05 -2.93 12.39
CA VAL A 15 3.50 -2.90 12.63
C VAL A 15 3.85 -4.06 13.52
N VAL A 16 4.95 -4.74 13.17
CA VAL A 16 5.40 -5.96 13.82
C VAL A 16 6.79 -5.73 14.44
N ASP A 17 6.99 -6.26 15.64
CA ASP A 17 8.27 -6.25 16.35
C ASP A 17 9.23 -7.35 15.84
N LEU A 18 10.48 -7.30 16.30
CA LEU A 18 11.50 -8.26 15.86
C LEU A 18 11.24 -9.66 16.40
N ASP A 19 10.72 -9.76 17.62
CA ASP A 19 10.42 -11.03 18.28
C ASP A 19 9.41 -11.86 17.46
N LEU A 20 8.38 -11.22 16.90
CA LEU A 20 7.42 -11.92 16.04
C LEU A 20 8.03 -12.35 14.70
N VAL A 21 8.96 -11.55 14.13
CA VAL A 21 9.69 -11.94 12.92
C VAL A 21 10.56 -13.17 13.19
N GLU A 22 11.33 -13.14 14.28
CA GLU A 22 12.19 -14.26 14.69
C GLU A 22 11.37 -15.53 14.98
N HIS A 23 10.23 -15.37 15.65
CA HIS A 23 9.30 -16.46 15.88
C HIS A 23 8.80 -17.08 14.57
N ALA A 24 8.30 -16.25 13.64
CA ALA A 24 7.81 -16.73 12.34
C ALA A 24 8.92 -17.38 11.50
N GLU A 25 10.16 -16.89 11.57
CA GLU A 25 11.31 -17.53 10.93
C GLU A 25 11.62 -18.91 11.52
N SER A 26 11.60 -19.02 12.86
CA SER A 26 11.84 -20.28 13.55
C SER A 26 10.76 -21.32 13.23
N GLU A 27 9.50 -20.90 13.21
CA GLU A 27 8.34 -21.73 12.88
C GLU A 27 8.45 -22.23 11.43
N TYR A 28 8.70 -21.32 10.48
CA TYR A 28 8.86 -21.69 9.08
C TYR A 28 10.01 -22.68 8.90
N ARG A 29 11.16 -22.47 9.55
CA ARG A 29 12.30 -23.38 9.45
C ARG A 29 11.97 -24.79 9.97
N ALA A 30 11.24 -24.89 11.07
CA ALA A 30 10.82 -26.17 11.63
C ALA A 30 9.86 -26.90 10.70
N ILE A 31 8.82 -26.21 10.22
CA ILE A 31 7.78 -26.79 9.37
C ILE A 31 8.32 -27.14 7.98
N PHE A 32 9.24 -26.36 7.41
CA PHE A 32 9.79 -26.59 6.07
C PHE A 32 10.45 -27.97 5.89
N GLN A 33 10.96 -28.56 6.98
CA GLN A 33 11.67 -29.83 6.92
C GLN A 33 10.75 -31.05 7.06
N THR A 34 9.67 -30.93 7.82
CA THR A 34 8.86 -32.08 8.26
C THR A 34 7.37 -31.95 7.94
N GLY A 35 6.92 -30.76 7.59
CA GLY A 35 5.52 -30.46 7.35
C GLY A 35 5.03 -30.88 5.95
N SER A 36 3.72 -31.00 5.84
CA SER A 36 3.03 -31.12 4.56
C SER A 36 3.16 -29.83 3.73
N ALA A 37 2.91 -29.93 2.42
CA ALA A 37 2.95 -28.76 1.54
C ALA A 37 2.02 -27.63 2.02
N GLU A 38 0.83 -27.96 2.52
CA GLU A 38 -0.13 -26.98 3.04
C GLU A 38 0.39 -26.27 4.30
N GLU A 39 0.98 -27.01 5.24
CA GLU A 39 1.57 -26.43 6.45
C GLU A 39 2.75 -25.52 6.11
N VAL A 40 3.58 -25.91 5.14
CA VAL A 40 4.70 -25.10 4.65
C VAL A 40 4.21 -23.80 4.00
N GLU A 41 3.16 -23.85 3.18
CA GLU A 41 2.56 -22.66 2.58
C GLU A 41 1.98 -21.73 3.65
N ALA A 42 1.26 -22.27 4.64
CA ALA A 42 0.70 -21.48 5.72
C ALA A 42 1.79 -20.81 6.58
N ALA A 43 2.87 -21.53 6.90
CA ALA A 43 4.01 -21.00 7.62
C ALA A 43 4.76 -19.93 6.80
N ARG A 44 4.91 -20.15 5.48
CA ARG A 44 5.51 -19.15 4.57
C ARG A 44 4.70 -17.87 4.55
N PHE A 45 3.37 -17.98 4.47
CA PHE A 45 2.48 -16.83 4.50
C PHE A 45 2.66 -16.00 5.78
N ARG A 46 2.69 -16.66 6.96
CA ARG A 46 2.94 -15.99 8.25
C ARG A 46 4.29 -15.29 8.29
N LEU A 47 5.35 -15.95 7.82
CA LEU A 47 6.69 -15.37 7.71
C LEU A 47 6.70 -14.12 6.83
N ILE A 48 6.12 -14.21 5.62
CA ILE A 48 6.04 -13.08 4.69
C ILE A 48 5.28 -11.92 5.33
N TRP A 49 4.14 -12.21 5.96
CA TRP A 49 3.33 -11.19 6.64
C TRP A 49 4.14 -10.48 7.73
N ALA A 50 4.87 -11.21 8.57
CA ALA A 50 5.72 -10.60 9.61
C ALA A 50 6.85 -9.75 9.00
N LEU A 51 7.51 -10.25 7.95
CA LEU A 51 8.61 -9.55 7.27
C LEU A 51 8.16 -8.23 6.65
N VAL A 52 7.03 -8.21 5.92
CA VAL A 52 6.56 -6.98 5.27
C VAL A 52 6.05 -5.95 6.28
N HIS A 53 5.56 -6.37 7.45
CA HIS A 53 5.10 -5.46 8.50
C HIS A 53 6.18 -5.06 9.52
N SER A 54 7.39 -5.61 9.42
CA SER A 54 8.57 -5.16 10.18
C SER A 54 8.93 -3.70 9.89
N ALA A 55 9.54 -3.02 10.86
CA ALA A 55 10.13 -1.68 10.69
C ALA A 55 11.46 -1.70 9.92
N GLN A 56 12.12 -2.85 9.79
CA GLN A 56 13.43 -2.95 9.16
C GLN A 56 13.33 -3.12 7.63
N HIS A 57 13.98 -2.22 6.88
CA HIS A 57 14.03 -2.30 5.41
C HIS A 57 14.51 -3.66 4.87
N ARG A 58 15.50 -4.29 5.53
CA ARG A 58 15.98 -5.63 5.14
C ARG A 58 14.89 -6.71 5.23
N HIS A 59 13.99 -6.61 6.21
CA HIS A 59 12.87 -7.55 6.35
C HIS A 59 11.82 -7.29 5.27
N GLN A 60 11.51 -6.01 5.00
CA GLN A 60 10.55 -5.62 3.96
C GLN A 60 10.99 -6.09 2.57
N ALA A 61 12.27 -5.89 2.22
CA ALA A 61 12.83 -6.34 0.95
C ALA A 61 12.77 -7.87 0.81
N ARG A 62 13.15 -8.61 1.86
CA ARG A 62 13.06 -10.08 1.86
C ARG A 62 11.61 -10.57 1.77
N GLY A 63 10.69 -9.92 2.48
CA GLY A 63 9.26 -10.22 2.41
C GLY A 63 8.71 -10.02 0.99
N GLN A 64 9.10 -8.93 0.32
CA GLN A 64 8.71 -8.67 -1.07
C GLN A 64 9.22 -9.76 -2.02
N GLU A 65 10.47 -10.19 -1.86
CA GLU A 65 11.07 -11.24 -2.69
C GLU A 65 10.37 -12.59 -2.51
N LEU A 66 10.07 -12.96 -1.26
CA LEU A 66 9.33 -14.18 -0.95
C LEU A 66 7.90 -14.12 -1.50
N CYS A 67 7.23 -12.98 -1.42
CA CYS A 67 5.93 -12.74 -2.08
C CYS A 67 5.99 -13.02 -3.58
N ARG A 68 6.96 -12.42 -4.29
CA ARG A 68 7.10 -12.58 -5.75
C ARG A 68 7.40 -14.03 -6.13
N THR A 69 8.25 -14.69 -5.35
CA THR A 69 8.54 -16.12 -5.52
C THR A 69 7.28 -16.98 -5.35
N ALA A 70 6.49 -16.73 -4.29
CA ALA A 70 5.23 -17.44 -4.07
C ALA A 70 4.23 -17.21 -5.22
N LEU A 71 4.12 -15.96 -5.70
CA LEU A 71 3.23 -15.61 -6.81
C LEU A 71 3.58 -16.33 -8.13
N ALA A 72 4.87 -16.62 -8.36
CA ALA A 72 5.28 -17.39 -9.55
C ALA A 72 4.79 -18.85 -9.50
N ALA A 73 4.57 -19.39 -8.31
CA ALA A 73 4.11 -20.77 -8.10
C ALA A 73 2.57 -20.88 -7.99
N LEU A 74 1.88 -19.82 -7.60
CA LEU A 74 0.45 -19.82 -7.33
C LEU A 74 -0.40 -19.63 -8.59
N LYS A 75 -1.59 -20.24 -8.60
CA LYS A 75 -2.66 -19.96 -9.56
C LYS A 75 -3.73 -19.09 -8.88
N PRO A 76 -4.43 -18.20 -9.61
CA PRO A 76 -5.57 -17.46 -9.07
C PRO A 76 -6.64 -18.41 -8.49
N PRO A 77 -7.38 -18.03 -7.43
CA PRO A 77 -7.45 -16.70 -6.77
C PRO A 77 -6.54 -16.54 -5.54
N GLY A 78 -5.74 -17.55 -5.19
CA GLY A 78 -4.85 -17.53 -4.01
C GLY A 78 -3.65 -16.58 -4.13
N ASP A 79 -3.53 -15.87 -5.25
CA ASP A 79 -2.50 -14.88 -5.52
C ASP A 79 -2.80 -13.50 -4.88
N ARG A 80 -4.06 -13.24 -4.51
CA ARG A 80 -4.49 -11.89 -4.10
C ARG A 80 -3.88 -11.41 -2.79
N GLU A 81 -3.82 -12.26 -1.77
CA GLU A 81 -3.24 -11.89 -0.48
C GLU A 81 -1.73 -11.65 -0.64
N TYR A 82 -1.06 -12.46 -1.47
CA TYR A 82 0.35 -12.27 -1.78
C TYR A 82 0.63 -11.00 -2.59
N ARG A 83 -0.26 -10.63 -3.53
CA ARG A 83 -0.19 -9.35 -4.26
C ARG A 83 -0.41 -8.16 -3.34
N TYR A 84 -1.35 -8.27 -2.42
CA TYR A 84 -1.54 -7.26 -1.38
C TYR A 84 -0.27 -7.10 -0.51
N LEU A 85 0.31 -8.20 -0.02
CA LEU A 85 1.53 -8.15 0.79
C LEU A 85 2.74 -7.60 0.01
N ALA A 86 2.85 -7.89 -1.29
CA ALA A 86 3.88 -7.30 -2.15
C ALA A 86 3.70 -5.77 -2.27
N ALA A 87 2.46 -5.28 -2.37
CA ALA A 87 2.16 -3.85 -2.38
C ALA A 87 2.43 -3.19 -1.03
N VAL A 88 2.14 -3.88 0.09
CA VAL A 88 2.51 -3.41 1.45
C VAL A 88 4.02 -3.22 1.55
N ALA A 89 4.82 -4.19 1.09
CA ALA A 89 6.27 -4.08 1.13
C ALA A 89 6.76 -2.90 0.29
N ALA A 90 6.24 -2.73 -0.94
CA ALA A 90 6.57 -1.60 -1.81
C ALA A 90 6.24 -0.25 -1.14
N TYR A 91 5.04 -0.12 -0.55
CA TYR A 91 4.63 1.07 0.19
C TYR A 91 5.59 1.39 1.34
N LYS A 92 5.91 0.41 2.21
CA LYS A 92 6.79 0.65 3.36
C LYS A 92 8.24 0.97 2.99
N MET A 93 8.69 0.52 1.82
CA MET A 93 10.00 0.88 1.28
C MET A 93 10.02 2.23 0.55
N GLY A 94 8.89 2.94 0.46
CA GLY A 94 8.78 4.23 -0.24
C GLY A 94 8.57 4.10 -1.76
N HIS A 95 8.38 2.89 -2.29
CA HIS A 95 8.13 2.67 -3.72
C HIS A 95 6.65 2.90 -4.06
N TYR A 96 6.14 4.10 -3.78
CA TYR A 96 4.70 4.38 -3.83
C TYR A 96 4.08 4.25 -5.23
N ILE A 97 4.83 4.59 -6.28
CA ILE A 97 4.36 4.44 -7.67
C ILE A 97 4.17 2.97 -8.03
N GLU A 98 5.08 2.11 -7.59
CA GLU A 98 4.98 0.66 -7.76
C GLU A 98 3.75 0.14 -6.99
N ALA A 99 3.64 0.47 -5.70
CA ALA A 99 2.52 0.07 -4.86
C ALA A 99 1.17 0.46 -5.47
N ARG A 100 1.04 1.71 -5.95
CA ARG A 100 -0.18 2.20 -6.60
C ARG A 100 -0.56 1.38 -7.82
N ARG A 101 0.41 1.07 -8.69
CA ARG A 101 0.17 0.29 -9.92
C ARG A 101 -0.31 -1.12 -9.59
N GLU A 102 0.37 -1.79 -8.65
CA GLU A 102 0.00 -3.15 -8.24
C GLU A 102 -1.39 -3.18 -7.58
N LEU A 103 -1.71 -2.20 -6.73
CA LEU A 103 -3.03 -2.08 -6.10
C LEU A 103 -4.14 -1.78 -7.10
N ALA A 104 -3.90 -0.92 -8.08
CA ALA A 104 -4.87 -0.65 -9.14
C ALA A 104 -5.20 -1.93 -9.93
N LYS A 105 -4.19 -2.72 -10.29
CA LYS A 105 -4.38 -4.01 -10.97
C LYS A 105 -5.14 -5.01 -10.10
N LEU A 106 -4.76 -5.13 -8.82
CA LEU A 106 -5.43 -6.01 -7.86
C LEU A 106 -6.92 -5.67 -7.72
N LEU A 107 -7.26 -4.38 -7.60
CA LEU A 107 -8.65 -3.93 -7.42
C LEU A 107 -9.50 -4.02 -8.70
N GLN A 108 -8.87 -3.97 -9.88
CA GLN A 108 -9.56 -4.27 -11.14
C GLN A 108 -10.02 -5.72 -11.21
N GLU A 109 -9.19 -6.65 -10.74
CA GLU A 109 -9.49 -8.08 -10.75
C GLU A 109 -10.36 -8.51 -9.57
N GLN A 110 -10.20 -7.87 -8.40
CA GLN A 110 -10.96 -8.16 -7.17
C GLN A 110 -11.57 -6.89 -6.58
N PRO A 111 -12.70 -6.42 -7.15
CA PRO A 111 -13.44 -5.30 -6.62
C PRO A 111 -13.88 -5.55 -5.17
N GLY A 112 -13.80 -4.51 -4.31
CA GLY A 112 -14.25 -4.59 -2.91
C GLY A 112 -13.25 -5.22 -1.93
N PHE A 113 -11.99 -5.46 -2.36
CA PHE A 113 -10.94 -5.88 -1.43
C PHE A 113 -10.52 -4.71 -0.52
N ARG A 114 -11.24 -4.53 0.59
CA ARG A 114 -11.11 -3.39 1.51
C ARG A 114 -9.68 -3.06 1.94
N GLN A 115 -8.87 -4.08 2.24
CA GLN A 115 -7.46 -3.87 2.64
C GLN A 115 -6.64 -3.19 1.52
N ALA A 116 -6.86 -3.58 0.26
CA ALA A 116 -6.21 -2.98 -0.88
C ALA A 116 -6.75 -1.57 -1.20
N GLU A 117 -8.05 -1.33 -1.00
CA GLU A 117 -8.64 0.01 -1.14
C GLU A 117 -8.06 0.98 -0.10
N PHE A 118 -7.95 0.52 1.15
CA PHE A 118 -7.35 1.28 2.24
C PHE A 118 -5.88 1.60 1.96
N LEU A 119 -5.06 0.60 1.61
CA LEU A 119 -3.65 0.81 1.29
C LEU A 119 -3.46 1.73 0.07
N ARG A 120 -4.36 1.66 -0.92
CA ARG A 120 -4.32 2.58 -2.07
C ARG A 120 -4.51 4.03 -1.61
N GLY A 121 -5.45 4.29 -0.70
CA GLY A 121 -5.63 5.61 -0.09
C GLY A 121 -4.36 6.12 0.59
N LEU A 122 -3.75 5.31 1.46
CA LEU A 122 -2.48 5.64 2.10
C LEU A 122 -1.35 5.92 1.10
N THR A 123 -1.35 5.19 -0.02
CA THR A 123 -0.34 5.33 -1.07
C THR A 123 -0.50 6.65 -1.83
N GLU A 124 -1.73 7.04 -2.21
CA GLU A 124 -1.95 8.35 -2.86
C GLU A 124 -1.58 9.51 -1.93
N ASP A 125 -1.94 9.42 -0.64
CA ASP A 125 -1.59 10.43 0.36
C ASP A 125 -0.07 10.60 0.50
N ALA A 126 0.68 9.48 0.47
CA ALA A 126 2.13 9.49 0.51
C ALA A 126 2.75 10.12 -0.76
N ILE A 127 2.24 9.78 -1.95
CA ILE A 127 2.70 10.36 -3.22
C ILE A 127 2.50 11.88 -3.23
N VAL A 128 1.33 12.36 -2.79
CA VAL A 128 1.05 13.79 -2.69
C VAL A 128 2.02 14.46 -1.71
N ARG A 129 2.24 13.86 -0.54
CA ARG A 129 3.17 14.39 0.47
C ARG A 129 4.60 14.51 -0.06
N GLU A 130 5.12 13.49 -0.75
CA GLU A 130 6.46 13.54 -1.34
C GLU A 130 6.56 14.53 -2.51
N GLY A 131 5.52 14.61 -3.34
CA GLY A 131 5.44 15.61 -4.41
C GLY A 131 5.46 17.04 -3.87
N LEU A 132 4.75 17.31 -2.77
CA LEU A 132 4.76 18.61 -2.09
C LEU A 132 6.14 18.96 -1.49
N LEU A 133 6.91 17.97 -1.03
CA LEU A 133 8.28 18.18 -0.53
C LEU A 133 9.25 18.54 -1.67
N GLY A 134 9.04 18.01 -2.88
CA GLY A 134 9.87 18.30 -4.05
C GLY A 134 9.58 19.62 -4.76
N VAL A 135 8.35 20.14 -4.63
CA VAL A 135 7.95 21.41 -5.28
C VAL A 135 8.45 22.64 -4.52
N GLY A 136 8.83 22.49 -3.24
CA GLY A 136 9.00 23.64 -2.34
C GLY A 136 7.64 24.29 -2.12
N VAL A 137 7.22 24.47 -0.89
CA VAL A 137 5.98 25.18 -0.60
C VAL A 137 6.15 26.65 -1.01
N VAL A 138 5.89 26.97 -2.28
CA VAL A 138 5.29 28.26 -2.61
C VAL A 138 3.84 28.12 -2.20
N GLY A 139 3.56 28.52 -0.95
CA GLY A 139 2.21 28.61 -0.44
C GLY A 139 1.41 29.57 -1.30
N LEU A 140 0.74 29.07 -2.34
CA LEU A 140 -0.18 29.86 -3.12
C LEU A 140 -1.53 29.83 -2.40
N GLY A 141 -1.65 30.72 -1.41
CA GLY A 141 -2.95 31.16 -0.96
C GLY A 141 -3.77 31.63 -2.14
N ALA A 142 -5.00 31.10 -2.22
CA ALA A 142 -6.18 31.63 -2.91
C ALA A 142 -6.01 32.64 -4.06
N ALA A 143 -6.47 32.25 -5.25
CA ALA A 143 -7.27 33.14 -6.09
C ALA A 143 -8.15 32.31 -7.06
N VAL A 144 -9.29 31.85 -6.56
CA VAL A 144 -10.46 31.62 -7.43
C VAL A 144 -11.02 33.01 -7.74
N ALA A 145 -10.71 33.54 -8.93
CA ALA A 145 -11.42 34.67 -9.50
C ALA A 145 -11.62 34.39 -10.99
N GLY A 146 -12.72 33.69 -11.30
CA GLY A 146 -13.24 33.65 -12.65
C GLY A 146 -13.82 35.01 -13.00
N VAL A 147 -13.40 35.59 -14.12
CA VAL A 147 -14.27 36.27 -15.10
C VAL A 147 -13.58 36.14 -16.46
N ALA A 148 -14.19 35.36 -17.36
CA ALA A 148 -14.00 35.54 -18.78
C ALA A 148 -14.91 36.68 -19.26
N LEU A 149 -14.42 37.40 -20.29
CA LEU A 149 -15.19 38.21 -21.24
C LEU A 149 -15.55 39.65 -20.80
N ALA A 150 -14.97 40.64 -21.49
CA ALA A 150 -15.68 41.50 -22.44
C ALA A 150 -14.99 42.87 -22.64
N LEU A 151 -14.60 43.15 -23.89
CA LEU A 151 -15.01 44.36 -24.61
C LEU A 151 -14.79 45.74 -23.95
N LEU A 152 -13.56 46.21 -23.72
CA LEU A 152 -13.36 47.65 -23.41
C LEU A 152 -12.04 48.30 -23.88
N LEU A 153 -11.44 47.91 -25.02
CA LEU A 153 -10.40 48.74 -25.65
C LEU A 153 -10.53 48.86 -27.18
N GLY A 154 -11.75 48.71 -27.69
CA GLY A 154 -12.13 49.17 -29.03
C GLY A 154 -13.11 50.33 -28.92
N GLY A 155 -12.64 51.55 -29.16
CA GLY A 155 -13.51 52.72 -29.38
C GLY A 155 -13.14 53.96 -28.56
N GLY A 156 -12.45 54.91 -29.19
CA GLY A 156 -12.22 56.22 -28.58
C GLY A 156 -11.24 57.09 -29.36
N GLY A 157 -11.61 57.48 -30.58
CA GLY A 157 -10.84 58.45 -31.36
C GLY A 157 -10.84 59.87 -30.77
N ARG A 158 -9.91 60.71 -31.26
CA ARG A 158 -10.01 62.16 -31.59
C ARG A 158 -8.64 62.85 -31.45
N LYS A 159 -7.98 63.18 -32.56
CA LYS A 159 -7.94 64.50 -33.24
C LYS A 159 -6.88 64.47 -34.33
#